data_AF-A0A517WH39-F1
#
_entry.id   AF-A0A517WH39-F1
#
_cell.length_a   1.000
_cell.length_b   1.000
_cell.length_c   1.000
_cell.angle_alpha   90.00
_cell.angle_beta   90.00
_cell.angle_gamma   90.00
#
_symmetry.space_group_name_H-M   'P 1'
#
loop_
_entity.id
_entity.type
_entity.pdbx_description
1 polymer ?
#
loop_
_entity_poly.entity_id
_entity_poly.type
_entity_poly.pdbx_seq_one_letter_code
_entity_poly.pdbx_strand_id
1 'polypeptide(L)'
;MKDMLTTTSSLIVILFCLSVLFLSEDPPDATPGVVEFPSRHNALNAETKHPLAKTTFFHRVQSVRFKKGVLNFVTVGKEGLEDHFFLIRDKNVILVKAAGGNMPRNSLKFEDDGHNTLLVTIPNTFDVDLMKELTAQF
;
A
#
# COMPACT_ATOMS: atom_id res chain seq x y z
N MET A 1 30.54 -7.23 -39.52
CA MET A 1 29.18 -7.78 -39.26
C MET A 1 28.92 -8.02 -37.78
N LYS A 2 29.92 -8.49 -37.01
CA LYS A 2 29.80 -8.74 -35.56
C LYS A 2 29.54 -7.45 -34.76
N ASP A 3 30.18 -6.33 -35.14
CA ASP A 3 30.00 -5.05 -34.44
C ASP A 3 28.61 -4.41 -34.64
N MET A 4 28.02 -4.57 -35.83
CA MET A 4 26.63 -4.18 -36.06
C MET A 4 25.67 -5.01 -35.18
N LEU A 5 25.89 -6.33 -35.10
CA LEU A 5 25.04 -7.20 -34.29
C LEU A 5 25.12 -6.87 -32.80
N THR A 6 26.32 -6.58 -32.29
CA THR A 6 26.53 -6.16 -30.89
C THR A 6 25.91 -4.79 -30.61
N THR A 7 25.99 -3.86 -31.56
CA THR A 7 25.38 -2.52 -31.45
C THR A 7 23.85 -2.63 -31.42
N THR A 8 23.26 -3.42 -32.33
CA THR A 8 21.81 -3.65 -32.38
C THR A 8 21.31 -4.35 -31.11
N SER A 9 22.06 -5.35 -30.62
CA SER A 9 21.71 -6.04 -29.37
C SER A 9 21.75 -5.10 -28.17
N SER A 10 22.71 -4.18 -28.11
CA SER A 10 22.82 -3.20 -27.03
C SER A 10 21.66 -2.20 -27.06
N LEU A 11 21.25 -1.75 -28.25
CA LEU A 11 20.09 -0.87 -28.42
C LEU A 11 18.79 -1.52 -27.96
N ILE A 12 18.59 -2.81 -28.26
CA ILE A 12 17.41 -3.55 -27.82
C ILE A 12 17.34 -3.64 -26.28
N VAL A 13 18.48 -3.90 -25.63
CA VAL A 13 18.56 -3.95 -24.16
C VAL A 13 18.26 -2.59 -23.54
N ILE A 14 18.84 -1.50 -24.08
CA ILE A 14 18.60 -0.13 -23.60
C ILE A 14 17.11 0.23 -23.74
N LEU A 15 16.51 -0.06 -24.91
CA LEU A 15 15.08 0.20 -25.14
C LEU A 15 14.20 -0.61 -24.20
N PHE A 16 14.53 -1.87 -23.93
CA PHE A 16 13.79 -2.69 -22.96
C PHE A 16 13.88 -2.13 -21.54
N CYS A 17 15.06 -1.70 -21.10
CA CYS A 17 15.25 -1.07 -19.80
C CYS A 17 14.46 0.24 -19.68
N LEU A 18 14.43 1.07 -20.73
CA LEU A 18 13.61 2.29 -20.76
C LEU A 18 12.12 1.95 -20.68
N SER A 19 11.65 0.93 -21.41
CA SER A 19 10.25 0.48 -21.32
C SER A 19 9.87 0.04 -19.92
N VAL A 20 10.74 -0.70 -19.21
CA VAL A 20 10.48 -1.12 -17.81
C VAL A 20 10.43 0.09 -16.86
N LEU A 21 11.26 1.11 -17.09
CA LEU A 21 11.23 2.35 -16.31
C LEU A 21 9.91 3.12 -16.54
N PHE A 22 9.43 3.20 -17.79
CA PHE A 22 8.15 3.84 -18.11
C PHE A 22 6.92 3.01 -17.72
N LEU A 23 7.04 1.68 -17.65
CA LEU A 23 6.00 0.77 -17.14
C LEU A 23 5.85 0.82 -15.61
N SER A 24 6.82 1.40 -14.88
CA SER A 24 6.69 1.67 -13.44
C SER A 24 5.99 2.98 -13.13
N GLU A 25 5.63 3.77 -14.15
CA GLU A 25 4.79 4.94 -13.99
C GLU A 25 3.33 4.49 -14.18
N ASP A 26 2.68 4.11 -13.07
CA ASP A 26 1.23 3.96 -13.04
C ASP A 26 0.62 5.25 -13.64
N PRO A 27 -0.32 5.17 -14.59
CA PRO A 27 -0.92 6.36 -15.16
C PRO A 27 -1.55 7.17 -14.02
N PRO A 28 -1.18 8.45 -13.84
CA PRO A 28 -1.91 9.30 -12.92
C PRO A 28 -3.31 9.44 -13.51
N ASP A 29 -4.26 8.73 -12.89
CA ASP A 29 -5.69 8.94 -13.13
C ASP A 29 -5.94 10.44 -13.19
N ALA A 30 -6.43 10.87 -14.34
CA ALA A 30 -6.59 12.26 -14.73
C ALA A 30 -7.35 13.05 -13.65
N THR A 31 -6.62 13.85 -12.89
CA THR A 31 -7.14 15.02 -12.19
C THR A 31 -6.33 16.23 -12.64
N PRO A 32 -6.96 17.33 -13.11
CA PRO A 32 -6.22 18.46 -13.62
C PRO A 32 -5.68 19.27 -12.45
N GLY A 33 -4.46 18.93 -12.01
CA GLY A 33 -3.72 19.65 -10.97
C GLY A 33 -2.46 20.28 -11.55
N VAL A 34 -2.53 21.59 -11.75
CA VAL A 34 -1.47 22.56 -12.11
C VAL A 34 -0.03 22.03 -11.96
N VAL A 35 0.67 21.90 -13.08
CA VAL A 35 2.12 21.63 -13.13
C VAL A 35 2.85 22.95 -12.84
N GLU A 36 3.23 23.19 -11.58
CA GLU A 36 4.19 24.24 -11.24
C GLU A 36 5.63 23.72 -11.43
N PHE A 37 6.34 24.30 -12.39
CA PHE A 37 7.77 24.07 -12.57
C PHE A 37 8.57 24.56 -11.36
N PRO A 38 9.63 23.83 -10.94
CA PRO A 38 10.33 24.13 -9.70
C PRO A 38 11.16 25.41 -9.83
N SER A 39 10.70 26.49 -9.19
CA SER A 39 11.50 27.68 -8.92
C SER A 39 12.59 27.35 -7.89
N ARG A 40 13.82 27.83 -8.14
CA ARG A 40 15.02 27.70 -7.29
C ARG A 40 14.83 28.12 -5.81
N HIS A 41 13.72 28.79 -5.47
CA HIS A 41 13.39 29.16 -4.10
C HIS A 41 12.81 28.01 -3.25
N ASN A 42 12.41 26.88 -3.84
CA ASN A 42 11.88 25.72 -3.10
C ASN A 42 12.94 24.69 -2.68
N ALA A 43 14.22 24.93 -2.96
CA ALA A 43 15.31 24.00 -2.62
C ALA A 43 15.59 23.91 -1.11
N LEU A 44 15.13 24.88 -0.31
CA LEU A 44 15.26 24.88 1.15
C LEU A 44 14.08 24.18 1.86
N ASN A 45 12.99 23.87 1.15
CA ASN A 45 11.88 23.04 1.65
C ASN A 45 12.05 21.57 1.23
N ALA A 46 13.26 21.16 0.86
CA ALA A 46 13.61 19.78 0.55
C ALA A 46 14.06 18.99 1.80
N GLU A 47 13.90 19.55 3.01
CA GLU A 47 13.89 18.74 4.22
C GLU A 47 12.57 17.99 4.29
N THR A 48 12.66 16.67 4.07
CA THR A 48 11.66 15.67 4.45
C THR A 48 10.28 15.84 3.81
N LYS A 49 10.17 15.50 2.51
CA LYS A 49 8.92 14.91 2.01
C LYS A 49 8.75 13.52 2.64
N HIS A 50 8.38 13.47 3.92
CA HIS A 50 7.82 12.26 4.50
C HIS A 50 6.52 11.93 3.75
N PRO A 51 6.23 10.66 3.47
CA PRO A 51 5.00 10.29 2.77
C PRO A 51 3.80 10.83 3.55
N LEU A 52 2.95 11.59 2.87
CA LEU A 52 1.71 12.14 3.42
C LEU A 52 0.95 11.03 4.13
N ALA A 53 0.56 11.26 5.39
CA ALA A 53 -0.21 10.32 6.18
C ALA A 53 -1.39 9.79 5.35
N LYS A 54 -1.43 8.48 5.11
CA LYS A 54 -2.37 7.86 4.18
C LYS A 54 -3.42 7.09 4.96
N THR A 55 -4.65 7.56 4.86
CA THR A 55 -5.81 6.80 5.35
C THR A 55 -6.38 5.98 4.20
N THR A 56 -6.48 4.67 4.39
CA THR A 56 -7.12 3.75 3.44
C THR A 56 -8.28 3.05 4.13
N PHE A 57 -9.43 3.02 3.46
CA PHE A 57 -10.64 2.44 4.02
C PHE A 57 -11.14 1.33 3.10
N PHE A 58 -11.27 0.12 3.65
CA PHE A 58 -11.80 -1.04 2.94
C PHE A 58 -13.25 -1.25 3.35
N HIS A 59 -14.15 -1.22 2.39
CA HIS A 59 -15.57 -1.54 2.58
C HIS A 59 -15.87 -2.98 2.16
N ARG A 60 -17.03 -3.49 2.60
CA ARG A 60 -17.55 -4.83 2.23
C ARG A 60 -16.61 -5.98 2.58
N VAL A 61 -15.88 -5.83 3.68
CA VAL A 61 -15.00 -6.86 4.21
C VAL A 61 -15.85 -8.04 4.70
N GLN A 62 -15.57 -9.23 4.19
CA GLN A 62 -16.31 -10.48 4.48
C GLN A 62 -15.63 -11.29 5.58
N SER A 63 -14.30 -11.29 5.59
CA SER A 63 -13.55 -12.01 6.60
C SER A 63 -12.21 -11.34 6.84
N VAL A 64 -11.71 -11.52 8.06
CA VAL A 64 -10.40 -11.05 8.50
C VAL A 64 -9.73 -12.20 9.22
N ARG A 65 -8.47 -12.47 8.88
CA ARG A 65 -7.67 -13.53 9.48
C ARG A 65 -6.26 -13.04 9.70
N PHE A 66 -5.73 -13.30 10.88
CA PHE A 66 -4.32 -13.13 11.16
C PHE A 66 -3.63 -14.49 11.08
N LYS A 67 -2.47 -14.58 10.43
CA LYS A 67 -1.66 -15.79 10.43
C LYS A 67 -0.19 -15.45 10.23
N LYS A 68 0.66 -15.90 11.16
CA LYS A 68 2.13 -15.78 11.06
C LYS A 68 2.60 -14.35 10.74
N GLY A 69 2.01 -13.33 11.34
CA GLY A 69 2.43 -11.94 11.12
C GLY A 69 1.86 -11.28 9.86
N VAL A 70 0.90 -11.92 9.19
CA VAL A 70 0.20 -11.38 8.02
C VAL A 70 -1.28 -11.23 8.35
N LEU A 71 -1.82 -10.04 8.11
CA LEU A 71 -3.26 -9.78 8.12
C LEU A 71 -3.80 -10.04 6.72
N ASN A 72 -4.68 -11.02 6.64
CA ASN A 72 -5.40 -11.38 5.43
C ASN A 72 -6.86 -10.96 5.59
N PHE A 73 -7.44 -10.35 4.58
CA PHE A 73 -8.86 -10.03 4.59
C PHE A 73 -9.45 -10.11 3.20
N VAL A 74 -10.74 -10.39 3.14
CA VAL A 74 -11.46 -10.60 1.87
C VAL A 74 -12.50 -9.50 1.69
N THR A 75 -12.53 -8.86 0.53
CA THR A 75 -13.55 -7.86 0.16
C THR A 75 -14.42 -8.36 -0.99
N VAL A 76 -15.64 -7.82 -1.11
CA VAL A 76 -16.49 -8.04 -2.29
C VAL A 76 -16.27 -6.90 -3.28
N GLY A 77 -15.55 -7.20 -4.36
CA GLY A 77 -15.29 -6.33 -5.49
C GLY A 77 -16.35 -6.42 -6.58
N LYS A 78 -16.03 -5.88 -7.76
CA LYS A 78 -16.92 -5.92 -8.94
C LYS A 78 -16.93 -7.29 -9.62
N GLU A 79 -15.79 -7.97 -9.61
CA GLU A 79 -15.58 -9.26 -10.29
C GLU A 79 -15.73 -10.47 -9.37
N GLY A 80 -15.93 -10.24 -8.07
CA GLY A 80 -16.09 -11.31 -7.09
C GLY A 80 -15.44 -10.99 -5.76
N LEU A 81 -14.87 -12.03 -5.14
CA LEU A 81 -14.11 -11.91 -3.90
C LEU A 81 -12.66 -11.54 -4.21
N GLU A 82 -12.14 -10.57 -3.47
CA GLU A 82 -10.76 -10.09 -3.59
C GLU A 82 -10.03 -10.36 -2.27
N ASP A 83 -8.91 -11.08 -2.36
CA ASP A 83 -8.03 -11.36 -1.22
C ASP A 83 -6.97 -10.27 -1.07
N HIS A 84 -6.83 -9.74 0.13
CA HIS A 84 -5.82 -8.73 0.48
C HIS A 84 -4.86 -9.29 1.52
N PHE A 85 -3.57 -9.05 1.32
CA PHE A 85 -2.49 -9.52 2.17
C PHE A 85 -1.67 -8.34 2.68
N PHE A 86 -1.55 -8.20 3.99
CA PHE A 86 -0.81 -7.12 4.61
C PHE A 86 0.20 -7.64 5.62
N LEU A 87 1.49 -7.40 5.38
CA LEU A 87 2.57 -7.79 6.29
C LEU A 87 2.64 -6.83 7.48
N ILE A 88 2.56 -7.38 8.70
CA ILE A 88 2.47 -6.59 9.94
C ILE A 88 3.79 -6.58 10.74
N ARG A 89 4.75 -7.46 10.44
CA ARG A 89 5.94 -7.65 11.28
C ARG A 89 6.97 -6.52 11.28
N ASP A 90 7.11 -5.82 10.17
CA ASP A 90 8.19 -4.83 10.00
C ASP A 90 7.72 -3.38 10.20
N LYS A 91 6.42 -3.20 10.51
CA LYS A 91 5.81 -1.90 10.80
C LYS A 91 5.43 -1.81 12.28
N ASN A 92 5.42 -0.61 12.85
CA ASN A 92 4.82 -0.35 14.15
C ASN A 92 3.29 -0.39 14.02
N VAL A 93 2.72 -1.59 14.03
CA VAL A 93 1.27 -1.74 13.82
C VAL A 93 0.53 -1.60 15.14
N ILE A 94 -0.32 -0.59 15.23
CA ILE A 94 -1.26 -0.41 16.33
C ILE A 94 -2.59 -0.98 15.88
N LEU A 95 -3.04 -2.04 16.53
CA LEU A 95 -4.33 -2.67 16.23
C LEU A 95 -5.41 -2.17 17.19
N VAL A 96 -6.48 -1.61 16.65
CA VAL A 96 -7.59 -1.07 17.44
C VAL A 96 -8.85 -1.88 17.17
N LYS A 97 -9.44 -2.42 18.23
CA LYS A 97 -10.79 -2.98 18.19
C LYS A 97 -11.81 -1.88 18.47
N ALA A 98 -12.56 -1.47 17.44
CA ALA A 98 -13.55 -0.42 17.58
C ALA A 98 -14.92 -1.00 18.01
N ALA A 99 -15.45 -0.48 19.12
CA ALA A 99 -16.83 -0.73 19.54
C ALA A 99 -17.82 0.02 18.65
N GLY A 100 -19.03 -0.55 18.49
CA GLY A 100 -20.04 -0.06 17.55
C GLY A 100 -20.40 1.41 17.74
N GLY A 101 -20.50 2.14 16.63
CA GLY A 101 -20.87 3.57 16.58
C GLY A 101 -19.94 4.39 15.68
N ASN A 102 -18.62 4.19 15.80
CA ASN A 102 -17.62 4.97 15.08
C ASN A 102 -17.05 4.28 13.83
N MET A 103 -17.44 3.02 13.58
CA MET A 103 -16.89 2.19 12.52
C MET A 103 -18.01 1.33 11.89
N PRO A 104 -18.16 1.31 10.54
CA PRO A 104 -19.07 0.41 9.85
C PRO A 104 -18.78 -1.08 10.13
N ARG A 105 -19.82 -1.93 10.17
CA ARG A 105 -19.71 -3.34 10.59
C ARG A 105 -18.84 -4.23 9.71
N ASN A 106 -18.68 -3.89 8.43
CA ASN A 106 -17.95 -4.69 7.44
C ASN A 106 -16.86 -3.86 6.77
N SER A 107 -16.01 -3.25 7.58
CA SER A 107 -14.94 -2.39 7.08
C SER A 107 -13.66 -2.54 7.87
N LEU A 108 -12.55 -2.17 7.23
CA LEU A 108 -11.25 -1.98 7.86
C LEU A 108 -10.74 -0.59 7.56
N LYS A 109 -10.07 0.02 8.51
CA LYS A 109 -9.43 1.33 8.36
C LYS A 109 -7.95 1.17 8.64
N PHE A 110 -7.14 1.68 7.74
CA PHE A 110 -5.69 1.71 7.81
C PHE A 110 -5.27 3.16 7.83
N GLU A 111 -4.54 3.59 8.85
CA GLU A 111 -3.95 4.93 8.93
C GLU A 111 -2.44 4.77 9.05
N ASP A 112 -1.73 5.09 7.98
CA ASP A 112 -0.25 5.14 7.98
C ASP A 112 0.15 6.57 8.34
N ASP A 113 0.90 6.74 9.42
CA ASP A 113 1.33 8.06 9.92
C ASP A 113 2.54 8.63 9.17
N GLY A 114 3.11 7.87 8.21
CA GLY A 114 4.31 8.26 7.47
C GLY A 114 5.61 8.07 8.25
N HIS A 115 5.54 7.62 9.50
CA HIS A 115 6.66 7.37 10.41
C HIS A 115 6.82 5.88 10.75
N ASN A 116 6.45 5.01 9.80
CA ASN A 116 6.46 3.55 9.93
C ASN A 116 5.47 3.02 10.98
N THR A 117 4.46 3.82 11.38
CA THR A 117 3.35 3.36 12.21
C THR A 117 2.12 3.17 11.35
N LEU A 118 1.44 2.05 11.57
CA LEU A 118 0.19 1.75 10.89
C LEU A 118 -0.88 1.44 11.92
N LEU A 119 -1.90 2.29 12.01
CA LEU A 119 -3.08 2.02 12.79
C LEU A 119 -4.06 1.19 11.95
N VAL A 120 -4.35 -0.04 12.39
CA VAL A 120 -5.35 -0.90 11.76
C VAL A 120 -6.54 -1.02 12.69
N THR A 121 -7.68 -0.45 12.29
CA THR A 121 -8.92 -0.54 13.06
C THR A 121 -9.78 -1.67 12.52
N ILE A 122 -10.14 -2.62 13.39
CA ILE A 122 -10.99 -3.77 13.11
C ILE A 122 -12.29 -3.65 13.94
N PRO A 123 -13.47 -3.71 13.32
CA PRO A 123 -14.74 -3.74 14.05
C PRO A 123 -14.85 -5.01 14.92
N ASN A 124 -15.51 -4.88 16.07
CA ASN A 124 -15.76 -6.01 16.99
C ASN A 124 -16.63 -7.14 16.41
N THR A 125 -17.22 -6.94 15.22
CA THR A 125 -17.97 -7.98 14.50
C THR A 125 -17.08 -9.10 13.98
N PHE A 126 -15.77 -8.85 13.81
CA PHE A 126 -14.81 -9.87 13.42
C PHE A 126 -14.17 -10.50 14.66
N ASP A 127 -14.36 -11.81 14.81
CA ASP A 127 -13.76 -12.59 15.90
C ASP A 127 -12.30 -12.94 15.58
N VAL A 128 -11.41 -11.99 15.84
CA VAL A 128 -9.96 -12.16 15.70
C VAL A 128 -9.31 -11.95 17.06
N ASP A 129 -8.69 -13.00 17.60
CA ASP A 129 -7.86 -12.92 18.80
C ASP A 129 -6.43 -12.52 18.42
N LEU A 130 -6.23 -11.21 18.36
CA LEU A 130 -4.98 -10.60 17.92
C LEU A 130 -3.81 -10.92 18.85
N MET A 131 -4.05 -11.02 20.16
CA MET A 131 -3.00 -11.28 21.13
C MET A 131 -2.45 -12.69 20.95
N LYS A 132 -3.33 -13.68 20.81
CA LYS A 132 -2.94 -15.05 20.55
C LYS A 132 -2.17 -15.18 19.23
N GLU A 133 -2.66 -14.54 18.18
CA GLU A 133 -2.08 -14.68 16.84
C GLU A 133 -0.75 -13.93 16.65
N LEU A 134 -0.50 -12.86 17.42
CA LEU A 134 0.77 -12.13 17.44
C LEU A 134 1.83 -12.80 18.33
N THR A 135 1.40 -13.43 19.43
CA THR A 135 2.28 -14.09 20.40
C THR A 135 2.53 -15.56 20.09
N ALA A 136 1.78 -16.15 19.15
CA ALA A 136 1.99 -17.49 18.67
C ALA A 136 3.43 -17.63 18.14
N GLN A 137 4.26 -18.32 18.92
CA GLN A 137 5.61 -18.70 18.53
C GLN A 137 5.54 -19.62 17.31
N PHE A 138 6.54 -19.49 16.44
CA PHE A 138 6.64 -20.24 15.18
C PHE A 138 7.06 -21.69 15.38
#